data_AF-A0A423TQT6-F1
#
_entry.id   AF-A0A423TQT6-F1
#
_cell.length_a   1.000
_cell.length_b   1.000
_cell.length_c   1.000
_cell.angle_alpha   90.00
_cell.angle_beta   90.00
_cell.angle_gamma   90.00
#
_symmetry.space_group_name_H-M   'P 1'
#
loop_
_entity.id
_entity.type
_entity.pdbx_description
1 polymer ?
#
loop_
_entity_poly.entity_id
_entity_poly.type
_entity_poly.pdbx_seq_one_letter_code
_entity_poly.pdbx_strand_id
1 'polypeptide(L)'
;MEMDEDIDAVLLRQFNCMGTTDKEVLIKELQGLVGAHLNEHSAKFYLEMTDWNLQAAVCAYFDLQSYNKLPQMTFVKDITIGEGESVPPSTR
;
A
#
# COMPACT_ATOMS: atom_id res chain seq x y z
N MET A 1 25.51 -17.52 -8.69
CA MET A 1 25.77 -16.08 -8.87
C MET A 1 24.43 -15.33 -8.76
N GLU A 2 23.64 -15.59 -7.71
CA GLU A 2 22.35 -14.89 -7.51
C GLU A 2 22.48 -13.70 -6.54
N MET A 3 23.61 -13.60 -5.82
CA MET A 3 23.81 -12.59 -4.77
C MET A 3 24.16 -11.20 -5.32
N ASP A 4 24.76 -11.11 -6.52
CA ASP A 4 25.15 -9.83 -7.13
C ASP A 4 23.93 -9.08 -7.72
N GLU A 5 22.95 -9.79 -8.28
CA GLU A 5 21.74 -9.18 -8.84
C GLU A 5 20.86 -8.51 -7.76
N ASP A 6 20.78 -9.09 -6.56
CA ASP A 6 20.09 -8.50 -5.41
C ASP A 6 20.79 -7.23 -4.91
N ILE A 7 22.13 -7.21 -4.92
CA ILE A 7 22.93 -6.05 -4.51
C ILE A 7 22.72 -4.90 -5.49
N ASP A 8 22.77 -5.16 -6.79
CA ASP A 8 22.52 -4.14 -7.82
C ASP A 8 21.09 -3.57 -7.71
N ALA A 9 20.09 -4.41 -7.45
CA ALA A 9 18.71 -3.97 -7.22
C ALA A 9 18.57 -3.08 -5.98
N VAL A 10 19.24 -3.44 -4.88
CA VAL A 10 19.27 -2.64 -3.64
C VAL A 10 20.00 -1.30 -3.85
N LEU A 11 21.13 -1.32 -4.54
CA LEU A 11 21.90 -0.11 -4.85
C LEU A 11 21.14 0.82 -5.80
N LEU A 12 20.48 0.29 -6.84
CA LEU A 12 19.60 1.05 -7.73
C LEU A 12 18.45 1.70 -6.97
N ARG A 13 17.83 0.97 -6.03
CA ARG A 13 16.78 1.52 -5.17
C ARG A 13 17.32 2.66 -4.30
N GLN A 14 18.46 2.46 -3.64
CA GLN A 14 19.11 3.50 -2.83
C GLN A 14 19.50 4.72 -3.69
N PHE A 15 19.97 4.50 -4.92
CA PHE A 15 20.34 5.56 -5.85
C PHE A 15 19.13 6.37 -6.33
N ASN A 16 18.01 5.70 -6.60
CA ASN A 16 16.75 6.36 -6.93
C ASN A 16 16.18 7.16 -5.74
N CYS A 17 16.42 6.73 -4.50
CA CYS A 17 16.08 7.51 -3.29
C CYS A 17 17.02 8.70 -3.05
N MET A 18 18.19 8.77 -3.71
CA MET A 18 19.11 9.92 -3.67
C MET A 18 18.74 11.01 -4.70
N GLY A 19 17.54 10.96 -5.26
CA GLY A 19 17.03 11.96 -6.18
C GLY A 19 17.03 13.35 -5.53
N THR A 20 17.84 14.25 -6.09
CA THR A 20 17.77 15.70 -5.85
C THR A 20 16.60 16.36 -6.60
N THR A 21 15.68 15.53 -7.13
CA THR A 21 14.50 15.96 -7.88
C THR A 21 13.56 16.74 -6.96
N ASP A 22 13.09 17.87 -7.46
CA ASP A 22 12.17 18.72 -6.72
C ASP A 22 10.88 17.98 -6.33
N LYS A 23 10.47 18.16 -5.08
CA LYS A 23 9.34 17.44 -4.47
C LYS A 23 8.02 17.74 -5.19
N GLU A 24 7.84 18.94 -5.74
CA GLU A 24 6.63 19.30 -6.47
C GLU A 24 6.57 18.63 -7.85
N VAL A 25 7.73 18.39 -8.47
CA VAL A 25 7.80 17.64 -9.73
C VAL A 25 7.34 16.20 -9.49
N LEU A 26 7.84 15.55 -8.45
CA LEU A 26 7.44 14.18 -8.10
C LEU A 26 5.95 14.05 -7.80
N ILE A 27 5.37 15.05 -7.11
CA ILE A 27 3.94 15.08 -6.83
C ILE A 27 3.14 15.16 -8.15
N LYS A 28 3.52 16.03 -9.08
CA LYS A 28 2.86 16.16 -10.38
C LYS A 28 3.02 14.93 -11.25
N GLU A 29 4.19 14.30 -11.25
CA GLU A 29 4.43 13.04 -11.98
C GLU A 29 3.59 11.90 -11.40
N LEU A 30 3.53 11.77 -10.08
CA LEU A 30 2.69 10.76 -9.43
C LEU A 30 1.21 10.96 -9.79
N GLN A 31 0.72 12.19 -9.73
CA GLN A 31 -0.65 12.53 -10.14
C GLN A 31 -0.91 12.24 -11.62
N GLY A 32 0.07 12.50 -12.49
CA GLY A 32 -0.01 12.20 -13.91
C GLY A 32 -0.08 10.69 -14.21
N LEU A 33 0.69 9.88 -13.47
CA LEU A 33 0.74 8.43 -13.64
C LEU A 33 -0.46 7.70 -13.03
N VAL A 34 -0.90 8.13 -11.85
CA VAL A 34 -1.98 7.49 -11.09
C VAL A 34 -3.37 7.96 -11.58
N GLY A 35 -3.45 9.18 -12.10
CA GLY A 35 -4.67 9.78 -12.62
C GLY A 35 -5.23 10.90 -11.73
N ALA A 36 -6.08 11.73 -12.34
CA ALA A 36 -6.57 13.01 -11.80
C ALA A 36 -7.39 12.94 -10.49
N HIS A 37 -7.65 11.74 -9.96
CA HIS A 37 -8.36 11.52 -8.70
C HIS A 37 -7.44 11.63 -7.48
N LEU A 38 -6.11 11.61 -7.67
CA LEU A 38 -5.16 11.70 -6.58
C LEU A 38 -4.93 13.16 -6.17
N ASN A 39 -5.49 13.54 -5.02
CA ASN A 39 -5.26 14.85 -4.41
C ASN A 39 -3.77 15.07 -4.12
N GLU A 40 -3.32 16.31 -4.19
CA GLU A 40 -1.91 16.69 -3.95
C GLU A 40 -1.42 16.23 -2.57
N HIS A 41 -2.26 16.41 -1.54
CA HIS A 41 -1.98 15.91 -0.20
C HIS A 41 -1.77 14.40 -0.13
N SER A 42 -2.58 13.63 -0.86
CA SER A 42 -2.46 12.17 -0.91
C SER A 42 -1.22 11.75 -1.68
N ALA A 43 -0.93 12.39 -2.81
CA ALA A 43 0.30 12.15 -3.59
C ALA A 43 1.56 12.39 -2.74
N LYS A 44 1.60 13.51 -2.01
CA LYS A 44 2.68 13.83 -1.10
C LYS A 44 2.84 12.79 0.00
N PHE A 45 1.73 12.34 0.61
CA PHE A 45 1.76 11.32 1.65
C PHE A 45 2.37 9.99 1.14
N TYR A 46 1.98 9.52 -0.04
CA TYR A 46 2.56 8.30 -0.61
C TYR A 46 4.05 8.44 -0.90
N LEU A 47 4.48 9.60 -1.43
CA LEU A 47 5.90 9.89 -1.66
C LEU A 47 6.68 9.96 -0.35
N GLU A 48 6.14 10.60 0.69
CA GLU A 48 6.79 10.65 2.01
C GLU A 48 6.95 9.24 2.63
N MET A 49 5.95 8.37 2.46
CA MET A 49 6.01 6.99 2.95
C MET A 49 7.05 6.13 2.22
N THR A 50 7.40 6.48 0.98
CA THR A 50 8.32 5.71 0.13
C THR A 50 9.68 6.38 -0.04
N ASP A 51 10.09 7.22 0.91
CA ASP A 51 11.35 7.97 0.86
C ASP A 51 11.53 8.77 -0.44
N TRP A 52 10.44 9.37 -0.93
CA TRP A 52 10.36 10.13 -2.19
C TRP A 52 10.69 9.33 -3.45
N ASN A 53 10.65 7.99 -3.36
CA ASN A 53 10.77 7.14 -4.54
C ASN A 53 9.42 7.07 -5.27
N LEU A 54 9.39 7.62 -6.49
CA LEU A 54 8.18 7.69 -7.33
C LEU A 54 7.62 6.30 -7.68
N GLN A 55 8.49 5.36 -8.08
CA GLN A 55 8.06 4.03 -8.51
C GLN A 55 7.45 3.24 -7.33
N ALA A 56 8.07 3.32 -6.15
CA ALA A 56 7.52 2.73 -4.94
C ALA A 56 6.18 3.37 -4.55
N ALA A 57 6.02 4.70 -4.69
CA ALA A 57 4.77 5.40 -4.40
C ALA A 57 3.64 4.96 -5.34
N VAL A 58 3.93 4.82 -6.64
CA VAL A 58 2.97 4.31 -7.64
C VAL A 58 2.52 2.89 -7.28
N CYS A 59 3.47 2.00 -6.98
CA CYS A 59 3.14 0.63 -6.56
C CYS A 59 2.28 0.61 -5.29
N ALA A 60 2.67 1.36 -4.26
CA ALA A 60 1.92 1.44 -3.00
C ALA A 60 0.48 1.95 -3.20
N TYR A 61 0.27 2.92 -4.09
CA TYR A 61 -1.07 3.39 -4.43
C TYR A 61 -1.94 2.28 -5.03
N PHE A 62 -1.42 1.56 -6.03
CA PHE A 62 -2.18 0.50 -6.71
C PHE A 62 -2.41 -0.72 -5.81
N ASP A 63 -1.43 -1.09 -4.98
CA ASP A 63 -1.60 -2.14 -3.99
C ASP A 63 -2.78 -1.81 -3.06
N LEU A 64 -2.83 -0.57 -2.54
CA LEU A 64 -3.89 -0.13 -1.64
C LEU A 64 -5.27 -0.09 -2.29
N GLN A 65 -5.36 0.38 -3.55
CA GLN A 65 -6.61 0.36 -4.31
C GLN A 65 -7.09 -1.06 -4.63
N SER A 66 -6.17 -2.01 -4.77
CA SER A 66 -6.50 -3.41 -5.01
C SER A 66 -7.17 -4.06 -3.81
N TYR A 67 -6.77 -3.70 -2.58
CA TYR A 67 -7.42 -4.21 -1.35
C TYR A 67 -8.92 -3.87 -1.27
N ASN A 68 -9.34 -2.70 -1.76
CA ASN A 68 -10.76 -2.29 -1.76
C ASN A 68 -11.64 -3.09 -2.73
N LYS A 69 -11.05 -3.89 -3.62
CA LYS A 69 -11.79 -4.71 -4.60
C LYS A 69 -11.85 -6.19 -4.23
N LEU A 70 -11.22 -6.58 -3.13
CA LEU A 70 -11.25 -7.97 -2.67
C LEU A 70 -12.57 -8.26 -1.95
N PRO A 71 -13.15 -9.46 -2.13
CA PRO A 71 -14.28 -9.89 -1.32
C PRO A 71 -13.86 -9.88 0.16
N GLN A 72 -14.53 -9.05 0.95
CA GLN A 72 -14.26 -8.89 2.38
C GLN A 72 -15.38 -9.54 3.19
N MET A 73 -15.00 -10.25 4.26
CA MET A 73 -15.98 -10.75 5.23
C MET A 73 -16.33 -9.62 6.20
N THR A 74 -17.59 -9.22 6.20
CA THR A 74 -18.17 -8.38 7.25
C THR A 74 -19.03 -9.24 8.15
N PHE A 75 -18.92 -9.05 9.46
CA PHE A 75 -19.83 -9.68 10.40
C PHE A 75 -21.25 -9.15 10.17
N VAL A 76 -22.11 -9.97 9.58
CA VAL A 76 -23.48 -9.56 9.22
C VAL A 76 -24.39 -9.63 10.44
N LYS A 77 -24.36 -10.75 11.17
CA LYS A 77 -25.19 -10.98 12.35
C LYS A 77 -24.68 -12.19 13.12
N ASP A 78 -24.71 -12.11 14.44
CA ASP A 78 -24.61 -13.30 15.29
C ASP A 78 -25.93 -14.07 15.24
N ILE A 79 -25.94 -15.25 14.63
CA ILE A 79 -27.09 -16.16 14.71
C ILE A 79 -26.61 -17.35 15.54
N THR A 80 -26.82 -17.25 16.85
CA THR A 80 -26.63 -18.39 17.75
C THR A 80 -27.82 -19.34 17.61
N ILE A 81 -27.56 -20.65 17.68
CA ILE A 81 -28.62 -21.66 17.81
C ILE A 81 -29.02 -21.67 19.30
N GLY A 82 -30.06 -20.91 19.65
CA GLY A 82 -30.54 -20.71 21.02
C GLY A 82 -30.96 -19.25 21.28
N GLU A 83 -31.72 -18.97 22.34
CA GLU A 83 -32.16 -17.60 22.71
C GLU A 83 -31.01 -16.72 23.26
N GLY A 84 -29.87 -16.65 22.57
CA GLY A 84 -28.72 -15.84 22.99
C GLY A 84 -27.84 -16.45 24.07
N GLU A 85 -27.96 -17.75 24.34
CA GLU A 85 -27.10 -18.44 25.31
C GLU A 85 -25.71 -18.68 24.73
N SER A 86 -24.67 -18.23 25.43
CA SER A 86 -23.27 -18.55 25.12
C SER A 86 -23.03 -20.03 25.40
N VAL A 87 -22.86 -20.84 24.36
CA VAL A 87 -22.55 -22.27 24.50
C VAL A 87 -21.03 -22.42 24.63
N PRO A 88 -20.49 -22.74 25.82
CA PRO A 88 -19.06 -22.93 25.99
C PRO A 88 -18.59 -24.19 25.24
N PRO A 89 -17.39 -24.17 24.62
CA PRO A 89 -16.85 -25.34 23.96
C PRO A 89 -16.62 -26.45 24.99
N SER A 90 -17.00 -27.68 24.66
CA SER A 90 -16.76 -28.85 25.51
C SER A 90 -15.27 -29.21 25.50
N THR A 91 -14.48 -28.52 26.32
CA THR A 91 -13.09 -28.90 26.59
C THR A 91 -13.08 -29.98 27.67
N ARG A 92 -12.64 -31.18 27.29
CA ARG A 92 -12.40 -32.32 28.19
C ARG A 92 -10.98 -32.30 28.73
#